data_AF-A0A7D7ZNY0-F1
#
_entry.id   AF-A0A7D7ZNY0-F1
#
_cell.length_a   1.000
_cell.length_b   1.000
_cell.length_c   1.000
_cell.angle_alpha   90.00
_cell.angle_beta   90.00
_cell.angle_gamma   90.00
#
_symmetry.space_group_name_H-M   'P 1'
#
loop_
_entity.id
_entity.type
_entity.pdbx_description
1 polymer ?
#
loop_
_entity_poly.entity_id
_entity_poly.type
_entity_poly.pdbx_seq_one_letter_code
_entity_poly.pdbx_strand_id
1 'polypeptide(L)'
;MELMNKSKNLMMNIFIRFLVTILVFFAAYIYLYWMSFSSVSESDLIVNALSIISAIGICSFVWIRLKAQNKGPLSYIILGAALIGAVSFLGGFFGPMIFTPNANLGPLLGLFTTGPIGFLFGGVAGLVYWYLRHRKEIIKFE
;
A
#
# COMPACT_ATOMS: atom_id res chain seq x y z
N MET A 1 28.00 3.02 16.57
CA MET A 1 26.82 3.76 16.04
C MET A 1 26.34 3.28 14.67
N GLU A 2 27.23 2.95 13.72
CA GLU A 2 26.83 2.49 12.37
C GLU A 2 26.02 1.19 12.33
N LEU A 3 26.42 0.18 13.09
CA LEU A 3 25.72 -1.12 13.14
C LEU A 3 24.27 -0.97 13.63
N MET A 4 24.06 -0.09 14.60
CA MET A 4 22.74 0.20 15.16
C MET A 4 21.84 0.92 14.14
N ASN A 5 22.41 1.82 13.33
CA ASN A 5 21.68 2.52 12.27
C ASN A 5 21.35 1.59 11.08
N LYS A 6 22.24 0.65 10.75
CA LYS A 6 22.01 -0.37 9.71
C LYS A 6 20.86 -1.31 10.10
N SER A 7 20.83 -1.78 11.34
CA SER A 7 19.75 -2.61 11.89
C SER A 7 18.39 -1.89 11.84
N LYS A 8 18.34 -0.63 12.30
CA LYS A 8 17.11 0.19 12.27
C LYS A 8 16.54 0.36 10.86
N ASN A 9 17.43 0.56 9.88
CA ASN A 9 17.04 0.71 8.48
C ASN A 9 16.57 -0.59 7.84
N LEU A 10 17.16 -1.72 8.22
CA LEU A 10 16.72 -3.04 7.79
C LEU A 10 15.30 -3.34 8.33
N MET A 11 15.09 -3.07 9.61
CA MET A 11 13.82 -3.28 10.30
C MET A 11 12.69 -2.42 9.70
N MET A 12 12.98 -1.14 9.42
CA MET A 12 12.03 -0.24 8.76
C MET A 12 11.70 -0.65 7.32
N ASN A 13 12.68 -1.14 6.56
CA ASN A 13 12.43 -1.67 5.21
C ASN A 13 11.58 -2.95 5.24
N ILE A 14 11.78 -3.82 6.23
CA ILE A 14 10.96 -5.03 6.38
C ILE A 14 9.52 -4.67 6.75
N PHE A 15 9.33 -3.73 7.68
CA PHE A 15 8.01 -3.26 8.08
C PHE A 15 7.23 -2.64 6.91
N ILE A 16 7.86 -1.74 6.16
CA ILE A 16 7.24 -1.14 4.97
C ILE A 16 6.86 -2.20 3.94
N ARG A 17 7.77 -3.15 3.66
CA ARG A 17 7.49 -4.22 2.69
C ARG A 17 6.32 -5.08 3.14
N PHE A 18 6.24 -5.38 4.44
CA PHE A 18 5.13 -6.14 5.03
C PHE A 18 3.80 -5.39 4.89
N LEU A 19 3.79 -4.09 5.18
CA LEU A 19 2.60 -3.25 5.03
C LEU A 19 2.13 -3.17 3.58
N VAL A 20 3.06 -2.98 2.63
CA VAL A 20 2.76 -2.97 1.19
C VAL A 20 2.20 -4.31 0.73
N THR A 21 2.77 -5.43 1.17
CA THR A 21 2.28 -6.75 0.76
C THR A 21 0.89 -7.05 1.31
N ILE A 22 0.58 -6.65 2.54
CA ILE A 22 -0.78 -6.74 3.08
C ILE A 22 -1.76 -5.94 2.22
N LEU A 23 -1.45 -4.68 1.94
CA LEU A 23 -2.31 -3.82 1.11
C LEU A 23 -2.54 -4.42 -0.28
N VAL A 24 -1.48 -4.88 -0.93
CA VAL A 24 -1.54 -5.50 -2.26
C VAL A 24 -2.35 -6.79 -2.22
N PHE A 25 -2.21 -7.61 -1.17
CA PHE A 25 -2.98 -8.83 -1.02
C PHE A 25 -4.49 -8.55 -0.95
N PHE A 26 -4.91 -7.62 -0.09
CA PHE A 26 -6.33 -7.26 0.04
C PHE A 26 -6.87 -6.62 -1.25
N ALA A 27 -6.12 -5.70 -1.86
CA ALA A 27 -6.52 -5.06 -3.11
C ALA A 27 -6.67 -6.08 -4.25
N ALA A 28 -5.70 -6.99 -4.40
CA ALA A 28 -5.74 -8.04 -5.40
C ALA A 28 -6.90 -9.01 -5.15
N TYR A 29 -7.11 -9.44 -3.90
CA TYR A 29 -8.21 -10.35 -3.55
C TYR A 29 -9.59 -9.74 -3.88
N ILE A 30 -9.85 -8.49 -3.44
CA ILE A 30 -11.13 -7.82 -3.72
C ILE A 30 -11.35 -7.68 -5.22
N TYR A 31 -10.33 -7.25 -5.96
CA TYR A 31 -10.42 -7.05 -7.41
C TYR A 31 -10.67 -8.38 -8.14
N LEU A 32 -9.89 -9.42 -7.84
CA LEU A 32 -10.00 -10.72 -8.49
C LEU A 32 -11.33 -11.40 -8.18
N TYR A 33 -11.83 -11.28 -6.95
CA TYR A 33 -13.13 -11.82 -6.56
C TYR A 33 -14.26 -11.14 -7.33
N TRP A 34 -14.33 -9.79 -7.29
CA TRP A 34 -15.46 -9.04 -7.88
C TRP A 34 -15.42 -8.93 -9.41
N MET A 35 -14.25 -8.73 -10.01
CA MET A 35 -14.16 -8.39 -11.44
C MET A 35 -13.79 -9.58 -12.34
N SER A 36 -13.12 -10.59 -11.80
CA SER A 36 -12.59 -11.71 -12.61
C SER A 36 -13.31 -13.02 -12.33
N PHE A 37 -13.22 -13.54 -11.11
CA PHE A 37 -13.67 -14.90 -10.83
C PHE A 37 -15.16 -15.03 -10.57
N SER A 38 -15.84 -13.98 -10.09
CA SER A 38 -17.30 -13.96 -9.99
C SER A 38 -18.00 -14.14 -11.35
N SER A 39 -17.32 -13.82 -12.46
CA SER A 39 -17.85 -13.99 -13.82
C SER A 39 -17.56 -15.38 -14.40
N VAL A 40 -16.70 -16.18 -13.75
CA VAL A 40 -16.21 -17.47 -14.25
C VAL A 40 -16.93 -18.65 -13.58
N SER A 41 -17.40 -18.49 -12.34
CA SER A 41 -18.07 -19.56 -11.61
C SER A 41 -19.11 -19.01 -10.64
N GLU A 42 -20.23 -19.70 -10.50
CA GLU A 42 -21.27 -19.39 -9.51
C GLU A 42 -20.96 -19.98 -8.12
N SER A 43 -19.94 -20.84 -8.00
CA SER A 43 -19.58 -21.45 -6.71
C SER A 43 -18.66 -20.55 -5.89
N ASP A 44 -19.18 -20.00 -4.79
CA ASP A 44 -18.45 -19.12 -3.87
C ASP A 44 -17.12 -19.71 -3.37
N LEU A 45 -17.07 -21.03 -3.12
CA LEU A 45 -15.84 -21.72 -2.68
C LEU A 45 -14.75 -21.68 -3.75
N ILE A 46 -15.10 -21.88 -5.01
CA ILE A 46 -14.16 -21.92 -6.13
C ILE A 46 -13.64 -20.50 -6.43
N VAL A 47 -14.54 -19.50 -6.43
CA VAL A 47 -14.20 -18.09 -6.64
C VAL A 47 -13.25 -17.59 -5.55
N ASN A 48 -13.52 -17.93 -4.28
CA ASN A 48 -12.65 -17.58 -3.17
C ASN A 48 -11.26 -18.24 -3.26
N ALA A 49 -11.22 -19.55 -3.51
CA ALA A 49 -9.96 -20.29 -3.61
C ALA A 49 -9.07 -19.73 -4.74
N LEU A 50 -9.63 -19.51 -5.93
CA LEU A 50 -8.90 -18.96 -7.07
C LEU A 50 -8.38 -17.54 -6.79
N SER A 51 -9.21 -16.68 -6.19
CA SER A 51 -8.85 -15.31 -5.85
C SER A 51 -7.71 -15.26 -4.83
N ILE A 52 -7.74 -16.13 -3.81
CA ILE A 52 -6.67 -16.22 -2.80
C ILE A 52 -5.36 -16.68 -3.44
N ILE A 53 -5.39 -17.74 -4.26
CA ILE A 53 -4.17 -18.28 -4.91
C ILE A 53 -3.51 -17.21 -5.78
N SER A 54 -4.29 -16.50 -6.59
CA SER A 54 -3.76 -15.47 -7.48
C SER A 54 -3.35 -14.20 -6.72
N ALA A 55 -4.04 -13.82 -5.64
CA ALA A 55 -3.60 -12.75 -4.75
C ALA A 55 -2.26 -13.08 -4.07
N ILE A 56 -2.04 -14.32 -3.62
CA ILE A 56 -0.75 -14.78 -3.08
C ILE A 56 0.35 -14.69 -4.15
N GLY A 57 0.05 -15.07 -5.40
CA GLY A 57 0.97 -14.96 -6.53
C GLY A 57 1.42 -13.52 -6.79
N ILE A 58 0.45 -12.59 -6.87
CA ILE A 58 0.71 -11.15 -7.06
C ILE A 58 1.52 -10.59 -5.88
N CYS A 59 1.15 -10.94 -4.66
CA CYS A 59 1.81 -10.49 -3.43
C CYS A 59 3.27 -10.96 -3.38
N SER A 60 3.52 -12.21 -3.73
CA SER A 60 4.87 -12.79 -3.82
C SER A 60 5.70 -12.11 -4.91
N PHE A 61 5.11 -11.82 -6.06
CA PHE A 61 5.76 -11.11 -7.16
C PHE A 61 6.17 -9.68 -6.76
N VAL A 62 5.26 -8.94 -6.12
CA VAL A 62 5.51 -7.58 -5.62
C VAL A 62 6.62 -7.57 -4.56
N TRP A 63 6.60 -8.52 -3.62
CA TRP A 63 7.66 -8.64 -2.60
C TRP A 63 9.04 -8.83 -3.22
N ILE A 64 9.16 -9.71 -4.24
CA ILE A 64 10.41 -9.99 -4.94
C ILE A 64 10.87 -8.75 -5.73
N ARG A 65 9.97 -8.04 -6.41
CA ARG A 65 10.29 -6.83 -7.18
C ARG A 65 10.66 -5.64 -6.31
N LEU A 66 10.08 -5.50 -5.11
CA LEU A 66 10.52 -4.49 -4.13
C LEU A 66 11.96 -4.72 -3.63
N LYS A 67 12.50 -5.95 -3.73
CA LYS A 67 13.89 -6.24 -3.36
C LYS A 67 14.89 -5.70 -4.40
N ALA A 68 14.43 -5.43 -5.63
CA ALA A 68 15.28 -5.24 -6.80
C ALA A 68 15.42 -3.77 -7.29
N GLN A 69 14.78 -2.78 -6.65
CA GLN A 69 14.83 -1.40 -7.16
C GLN A 69 15.96 -0.53 -6.57
N ASN A 70 16.64 0.18 -7.49
CA ASN A 70 17.44 1.37 -7.22
C ASN A 70 16.61 2.43 -6.49
N LYS A 71 17.16 2.99 -5.40
CA LYS A 71 16.50 3.93 -4.49
C LYS A 71 16.37 5.35 -5.07
N GLY A 72 15.73 5.48 -6.23
CA GLY A 72 15.40 6.79 -6.81
C GLY A 72 14.27 7.50 -6.04
N PRO A 73 14.15 8.83 -6.19
CA PRO A 73 13.11 9.63 -5.53
C PRO A 73 11.69 9.12 -5.85
N LEU A 74 11.44 8.71 -7.09
CA LEU A 74 10.16 8.17 -7.54
C LEU A 74 9.69 6.96 -6.71
N SER A 75 10.62 6.09 -6.29
CA SER A 75 10.27 4.91 -5.49
C SER A 75 9.67 5.30 -4.13
N TYR A 76 10.22 6.34 -3.50
CA TYR A 76 9.72 6.85 -2.22
C TYR A 76 8.39 7.59 -2.36
N ILE A 77 8.20 8.35 -3.44
CA ILE A 77 6.93 9.02 -3.75
C ILE A 77 5.83 7.97 -3.93
N ILE A 78 6.05 6.96 -4.78
CA ILE A 78 5.05 5.92 -5.06
C ILE A 78 4.73 5.13 -3.78
N LEU A 79 5.75 4.79 -2.99
CA LEU A 79 5.55 4.10 -1.71
C LEU A 79 4.73 4.94 -0.72
N GLY A 80 5.09 6.20 -0.54
CA GLY A 80 4.36 7.11 0.35
C GLY A 80 2.91 7.28 -0.10
N ALA A 81 2.69 7.50 -1.41
CA ALA A 81 1.38 7.68 -2.00
C ALA A 81 0.50 6.43 -1.82
N ALA A 82 1.06 5.24 -2.08
CA ALA A 82 0.35 3.98 -1.90
C ALA A 82 -0.02 3.71 -0.43
N LEU A 83 0.92 3.92 0.50
CA LEU A 83 0.69 3.63 1.92
C LEU A 83 -0.34 4.58 2.54
N ILE A 84 -0.10 5.88 2.44
CA ILE A 84 -0.97 6.89 3.08
C ILE A 84 -2.30 6.97 2.32
N GLY A 85 -2.28 6.85 1.00
CA GLY A 85 -3.48 6.76 0.17
C GLY A 85 -4.36 5.58 0.55
N ALA A 86 -3.78 4.38 0.70
CA ALA A 86 -4.55 3.21 1.08
C ALA A 86 -5.12 3.31 2.50
N VAL A 87 -4.35 3.78 3.49
CA VAL A 87 -4.86 3.96 4.87
C VAL A 87 -6.01 4.97 4.89
N SER A 88 -5.85 6.10 4.19
CA SER A 88 -6.87 7.15 4.13
C SER A 88 -8.11 6.69 3.35
N PHE A 89 -7.93 5.92 2.28
CA PHE A 89 -9.02 5.27 1.54
C PHE A 89 -9.80 4.31 2.44
N LEU A 90 -9.12 3.39 3.14
CA LEU A 90 -9.76 2.41 4.02
C LEU A 90 -10.57 3.11 5.12
N GLY A 91 -10.02 4.16 5.73
CA GLY A 91 -10.71 4.97 6.73
C GLY A 91 -11.98 5.63 6.18
N GLY A 92 -11.93 6.23 4.99
CA GLY A 92 -13.11 6.87 4.40
C GLY A 92 -14.08 5.91 3.71
N PHE A 93 -13.65 4.70 3.36
CA PHE A 93 -14.50 3.69 2.74
C PHE A 93 -15.29 2.92 3.81
N PHE A 94 -14.59 2.41 4.82
CA PHE A 94 -15.21 1.61 5.89
C PHE A 94 -15.74 2.44 7.05
N GLY A 95 -15.17 3.63 7.31
CA GLY A 95 -15.61 4.50 8.40
C GLY A 95 -17.11 4.82 8.33
N PRO A 96 -17.62 5.37 7.22
CA PRO A 96 -19.05 5.64 7.08
C PRO A 96 -19.92 4.37 7.14
N MET A 97 -19.38 3.22 6.71
CA MET A 97 -20.09 1.94 6.74
C MET A 97 -20.29 1.41 8.16
N ILE A 98 -19.35 1.71 9.08
CA ILE A 98 -19.41 1.30 10.48
C ILE A 98 -20.17 2.32 11.34
N PHE A 99 -19.87 3.61 11.19
CA PHE A 99 -20.41 4.67 12.06
C PHE A 99 -21.75 5.24 11.58
N THR A 100 -22.02 5.19 10.28
CA THR A 100 -23.24 5.75 9.66
C THR A 100 -23.82 4.80 8.61
N PRO A 101 -24.20 3.56 8.99
CA PRO A 101 -24.61 2.52 8.04
C PRO A 101 -25.86 2.88 7.23
N ASN A 102 -26.70 3.80 7.72
CA ASN A 102 -27.91 4.25 7.03
C ASN A 102 -27.63 5.35 5.98
N ALA A 103 -26.39 5.80 5.82
CA ALA A 103 -26.04 6.77 4.79
C ALA A 103 -25.89 6.07 3.43
N ASN A 104 -26.73 6.44 2.46
CA ASN A 104 -26.71 5.92 1.08
C ASN A 104 -25.43 6.27 0.28
N LEU A 105 -24.48 6.98 0.90
CA LEU A 105 -23.23 7.44 0.29
C LEU A 105 -21.99 6.82 0.96
N GLY A 106 -22.16 5.73 1.72
CA GLY A 106 -21.12 5.18 2.61
C GLY A 106 -19.70 5.18 2.02
N PRO A 107 -19.42 4.45 0.93
CA PRO A 107 -18.06 4.31 0.43
C PRO A 107 -17.53 5.50 -0.40
N LEU A 108 -18.38 6.48 -0.77
CA LEU A 108 -17.98 7.58 -1.66
C LEU A 108 -16.91 8.47 -1.03
N LEU A 109 -16.95 8.66 0.28
CA LEU A 109 -15.97 9.47 1.01
C LEU A 109 -14.56 8.91 0.80
N GLY A 110 -14.42 7.58 0.92
CA GLY A 110 -13.19 6.83 0.66
C GLY A 110 -12.70 7.02 -0.77
N LEU A 111 -13.59 6.81 -1.74
CA LEU A 111 -13.26 6.83 -3.18
C LEU A 111 -12.91 8.23 -3.70
N PHE A 112 -13.70 9.25 -3.36
CA PHE A 112 -13.58 10.56 -3.98
C PHE A 112 -12.77 11.57 -3.16
N THR A 113 -12.67 11.37 -1.84
CA THR A 113 -12.07 12.38 -0.97
C THR A 113 -10.85 11.84 -0.25
N THR A 114 -11.02 10.93 0.71
CA THR A 114 -9.93 10.57 1.61
C THR A 114 -8.86 9.72 0.93
N GLY A 115 -9.23 8.86 -0.02
CA GLY A 115 -8.28 8.10 -0.83
C GLY A 115 -7.38 8.99 -1.70
N PRO A 116 -7.94 9.83 -2.60
CA PRO A 116 -7.15 10.74 -3.44
C PRO A 116 -6.31 11.75 -2.64
N ILE A 117 -6.88 12.34 -1.58
CA ILE A 117 -6.16 13.27 -0.71
C ILE A 117 -5.00 12.55 0.00
N GLY A 118 -5.25 11.37 0.56
CA GLY A 118 -4.22 10.54 1.18
C GLY A 118 -3.12 10.14 0.21
N PHE A 119 -3.45 9.87 -1.05
CA PHE A 119 -2.48 9.53 -2.09
C PHE A 119 -1.55 10.71 -2.39
N LEU A 120 -2.12 11.92 -2.55
CA LEU A 120 -1.33 13.14 -2.79
C LEU A 120 -0.42 13.46 -1.61
N PHE A 121 -0.96 13.51 -0.38
CA PHE A 121 -0.15 13.73 0.81
C PHE A 121 0.88 12.64 1.02
N GLY A 122 0.55 11.41 0.68
CA GLY A 122 1.48 10.28 0.70
C GLY A 122 2.66 10.47 -0.24
N GLY A 123 2.40 10.90 -1.47
CA GLY A 123 3.46 11.19 -2.46
C GLY A 123 4.39 12.29 -1.97
N VAL A 124 3.83 13.37 -1.43
CA VAL A 124 4.61 14.49 -0.85
C VAL A 124 5.43 14.02 0.35
N ALA A 125 4.85 13.26 1.28
CA ALA A 125 5.55 12.71 2.43
C ALA A 125 6.71 11.78 2.00
N GLY A 126 6.49 10.97 0.96
CA GLY A 126 7.51 10.13 0.35
C GLY A 126 8.68 10.94 -0.23
N LEU A 127 8.37 12.00 -0.98
CA LEU A 127 9.38 12.93 -1.52
C LEU A 127 10.20 13.60 -0.41
N VAL A 128 9.52 14.15 0.60
CA VAL A 128 10.15 14.83 1.74
C VAL A 128 11.05 13.86 2.51
N TYR A 129 10.57 12.64 2.75
CA TYR A 129 11.36 11.62 3.43
C TYR A 129 12.62 11.23 2.63
N TRP A 130 12.52 11.09 1.31
CA TRP A 130 13.68 10.85 0.46
C TRP A 130 14.68 12.00 0.55
N TYR A 131 14.20 13.25 0.45
CA TYR A 131 15.03 14.45 0.48
C TYR A 131 15.79 14.60 1.82
N LEU A 132 15.08 14.45 2.94
CA LEU A 132 15.68 14.52 4.28
C LEU A 132 16.72 13.42 4.53
N ARG A 133 16.53 12.25 3.92
CA ARG A 133 17.43 11.12 4.08
C ARG A 133 18.71 11.26 3.27
N HIS A 134 18.64 11.81 2.06
CA HIS A 134 19.82 12.01 1.20
C HIS A 134 20.62 13.27 1.58
N ARG A 135 19.99 14.28 2.21
CA ARG A 135 20.70 15.41 2.84
C ARG A 135 21.74 14.97 3.88
N LYS A 136 21.49 13.87 4.61
CA LYS A 136 22.41 13.38 5.66
C LYS A 136 23.68 12.72 5.13
N GLU A 137 23.73 12.36 3.85
CA GLU A 137 24.93 11.76 3.24
C GLU A 137 25.88 12.84 2.70
N ILE A 138 25.38 14.04 2.37
CA ILE A 138 26.17 15.14 1.82
C ILE A 138 26.96 15.90 2.92
N ILE A 139 26.42 16.00 4.13
CA ILE A 139 27.04 16.74 5.26
C ILE A 139 28.17 15.91 5.94
N LYS A 140 28.32 14.63 5.61
CA LYS A 140 29.30 13.73 6.25
C LYS A 140 30.70 13.77 5.60
N PHE A 141 30.89 14.61 4.58
CA PHE A 141 32.14 14.77 3.83
C PHE A 141 32.83 16.12 4.06
N GLU A 142 32.34 16.94 5.00
CA GLU A 142 33.04 18.13 5.52
C GLU A 142 33.58 17.86 6.93
#